data_AF-A0A2E8WDY8-F1
#
_entry.id   AF-A0A2E8WDY8-F1
#
_cell.length_a   1.000
_cell.length_b   1.000
_cell.length_c   1.000
_cell.angle_alpha   90.00
_cell.angle_beta   90.00
_cell.angle_gamma   90.00
#
_symmetry.space_group_name_H-M   'P 1'
#
loop_
_entity.id
_entity.type
_entity.pdbx_description
1 polymer ?
#
loop_
_entity_poly.entity_id
_entity_poly.type
_entity_poly.pdbx_seq_one_letter_code
_entity_poly.pdbx_strand_id
1 'polypeptide(L)'
;MGNSVPDPVDSVRTRGNNDPIAFGAYSAAPPRSEMDDYDALGAPVNNWLFFADETTTSLYPATVHGAFITGEREADRILAFLRG
;
A
#
# COMPACT_ATOMS: atom_id res chain seq x y z
N MET A 1 -18.83 32.28 -24.73
CA MET A 1 -19.03 30.82 -24.69
C MET A 1 -17.92 30.20 -25.52
N GLY A 2 -17.00 29.48 -24.87
CA GLY A 2 -15.71 29.06 -25.44
C GLY A 2 -15.84 27.93 -26.47
N ASN A 3 -15.47 28.22 -27.71
CA ASN A 3 -15.48 27.31 -28.86
C ASN A 3 -14.06 26.91 -29.31
N SER A 4 -13.10 26.80 -28.39
CA SER A 4 -11.70 26.55 -28.78
C SER A 4 -10.92 25.76 -27.73
N VAL A 5 -11.42 24.60 -27.33
CA VAL A 5 -10.59 23.58 -26.70
C VAL A 5 -10.18 22.61 -27.80
N PRO A 6 -8.89 22.54 -28.17
CA PRO A 6 -8.42 21.59 -29.17
C PRO A 6 -8.45 20.15 -28.62
N ASP A 7 -8.46 19.17 -29.52
CA ASP A 7 -8.39 17.76 -29.14
C ASP A 7 -7.08 17.43 -28.42
N PRO A 8 -7.08 16.49 -27.45
CA PRO A 8 -5.87 16.09 -26.74
C PRO A 8 -4.88 15.42 -27.70
N VAL A 9 -3.59 15.73 -27.54
CA VAL A 9 -2.49 15.09 -28.29
C VAL A 9 -2.30 13.63 -27.87
N ASP A 10 -2.53 13.34 -26.59
CA ASP A 10 -2.47 11.99 -26.03
C ASP A 10 -3.40 11.88 -24.81
N SER A 11 -3.86 10.67 -24.51
CA SER A 11 -4.68 10.38 -23.35
C SER A 11 -4.42 8.97 -22.82
N VAL A 12 -4.22 8.86 -21.52
CA VAL A 12 -4.07 7.58 -20.82
C VAL A 12 -5.13 7.50 -19.72
N ARG A 13 -5.82 6.36 -19.65
CA ARG A 13 -6.81 6.08 -18.61
C ARG A 13 -6.37 4.88 -17.78
N THR A 14 -6.07 5.13 -16.51
CA THR A 14 -5.74 4.08 -15.53
C THR A 14 -6.98 3.26 -15.18
N ARG A 15 -6.80 1.94 -15.03
CA ARG A 15 -7.85 0.99 -14.63
C ARG A 15 -7.37 0.07 -13.49
N GLY A 16 -6.90 0.67 -12.39
CA GLY A 16 -6.28 -0.07 -11.27
C GLY A 16 -7.14 -1.21 -10.71
N ASN A 17 -8.46 -1.05 -10.65
CA ASN A 17 -9.37 -2.09 -10.16
C ASN A 17 -9.36 -3.40 -10.99
N ASN A 18 -8.93 -3.36 -12.25
CA ASN A 18 -8.80 -4.53 -13.12
C ASN A 18 -7.34 -4.87 -13.45
N ASP A 19 -6.39 -4.18 -12.82
CA ASP A 19 -4.97 -4.48 -12.96
C ASP A 19 -4.68 -5.77 -12.15
N PRO A 20 -4.17 -6.84 -12.78
CA PRO A 20 -3.95 -8.13 -12.12
C PRO A 20 -2.85 -8.13 -11.06
N ILE A 21 -2.11 -7.03 -10.89
CA ILE A 21 -1.10 -6.90 -9.83
C ILE A 21 -1.45 -5.84 -8.78
N ALA A 22 -2.48 -5.02 -9.00
CA ALA A 22 -2.89 -3.99 -8.03
C ALA A 22 -4.32 -4.19 -7.49
N PHE A 23 -5.26 -4.65 -8.32
CA PHE A 23 -6.68 -4.87 -7.97
C PHE A 23 -7.39 -3.68 -7.28
N GLY A 24 -6.84 -2.47 -7.40
CA GLY A 24 -7.26 -1.32 -6.64
C GLY A 24 -6.32 -0.15 -6.84
N ALA A 25 -6.50 0.88 -6.02
CA ALA A 25 -5.57 2.00 -5.94
C ALA A 25 -4.85 1.97 -4.59
N TYR A 26 -5.63 2.04 -3.51
CA TYR A 26 -5.14 2.09 -2.13
C TYR A 26 -6.12 1.43 -1.17
N SER A 27 -5.66 1.07 0.02
CA SER A 27 -6.54 0.59 1.09
C SER A 27 -7.49 1.67 1.62
N ALA A 28 -8.67 1.23 2.05
CA ALA A 28 -9.59 2.04 2.85
C ALA A 28 -10.24 1.14 3.88
N ALA A 29 -10.31 1.57 5.14
CA ALA A 29 -10.98 0.82 6.19
C ALA A 29 -12.49 0.72 5.88
N PRO A 30 -13.04 -0.50 5.63
CA PRO A 30 -14.47 -0.66 5.47
C PRO A 30 -15.20 -0.44 6.81
N PRO A 31 -16.53 -0.26 6.81
CA PRO A 31 -17.29 -0.26 8.05
C PRO A 31 -16.97 -1.50 8.90
N ARG A 32 -16.71 -1.29 10.19
CA ARG A 32 -16.28 -2.31 11.18
C ARG A 32 -14.82 -2.76 11.10
N SER A 33 -13.99 -2.13 10.27
CA SER A 33 -12.55 -2.28 10.36
C SER A 33 -11.98 -1.25 11.33
N GLU A 34 -10.94 -1.63 12.05
CA GLU A 34 -10.19 -0.80 12.99
C GLU A 34 -8.76 -0.61 12.48
N MET A 35 -8.07 0.42 12.98
CA MET A 35 -6.69 0.67 12.56
C MET A 35 -5.75 -0.47 12.96
N ASP A 36 -6.07 -1.19 14.05
CA ASP A 36 -5.34 -2.38 14.49
C ASP A 36 -5.35 -3.51 13.43
N ASP A 37 -6.32 -3.52 12.50
CA ASP A 37 -6.33 -4.47 11.38
C ASP A 37 -5.09 -4.30 10.49
N TYR A 38 -4.61 -3.07 10.31
CA TYR A 38 -3.40 -2.77 9.53
C TYR A 38 -2.14 -3.29 10.25
N ASP A 39 -2.09 -3.12 11.57
CA ASP A 39 -0.97 -3.60 12.37
C ASP A 39 -0.97 -5.14 12.44
N ALA A 40 -2.14 -5.77 12.45
CA ALA A 40 -2.30 -7.21 12.31
C ALA A 40 -1.81 -7.72 10.94
N LEU A 41 -2.11 -7.03 9.85
CA LEU A 41 -1.56 -7.34 8.51
C LEU A 41 -0.02 -7.18 8.46
N GLY A 42 0.53 -6.26 9.23
CA GLY A 42 1.97 -6.06 9.37
C GLY A 42 2.69 -7.02 10.32
N ALA A 43 1.97 -7.94 10.97
CA ALA A 43 2.58 -8.91 11.88
C ALA A 43 3.27 -10.05 11.09
N PRO A 44 4.50 -10.43 11.47
CA PRO A 44 5.20 -11.51 10.79
C PRO A 44 4.61 -12.87 11.17
N VAL A 45 4.67 -13.84 10.25
CA VAL A 45 4.25 -15.23 10.49
C VAL A 45 5.49 -16.08 10.74
N ASN A 46 5.54 -16.71 11.92
CA ASN A 46 6.62 -17.58 12.38
C ASN A 46 8.04 -16.96 12.26
N ASN A 47 8.13 -15.63 12.28
CA ASN A 47 9.37 -14.88 12.05
C ASN A 47 10.09 -15.23 10.73
N TRP A 48 9.38 -15.82 9.76
CA TRP A 48 9.93 -16.23 8.45
C TRP A 48 9.27 -15.53 7.28
N LEU A 49 8.01 -15.12 7.45
CA LEU A 49 7.26 -14.36 6.47
C LEU A 49 6.93 -12.99 7.04
N PHE A 50 7.36 -11.95 6.34
CA PHE A 50 7.26 -10.55 6.74
C PHE A 50 6.43 -9.79 5.69
N PHE A 51 5.65 -8.81 6.13
CA PHE A 51 4.74 -8.04 5.27
C PHE A 51 5.05 -6.55 5.39
N ALA A 52 5.28 -5.93 4.24
CA ALA A 52 5.48 -4.49 4.09
C ALA A 52 4.57 -4.00 2.98
N ASP A 53 3.78 -2.98 3.27
CA ASP A 53 2.91 -2.28 2.34
C ASP A 53 2.26 -1.09 3.06
N GLU A 54 1.61 -0.20 2.32
CA GLU A 54 0.74 0.82 2.90
C GLU A 54 -0.37 0.24 3.79
N THR A 55 -0.77 -1.02 3.58
CA THR A 55 -1.81 -1.69 4.37
C THR A 55 -1.29 -2.33 5.66
N THR A 56 -0.02 -2.14 5.99
CA THR A 56 0.64 -2.83 7.12
C THR A 56 1.02 -1.92 8.28
N THR A 57 0.44 -0.72 8.32
CA THR A 57 0.60 0.24 9.42
C THR A 57 -0.65 1.07 9.66
N SER A 58 -1.02 1.22 10.93
CA SER A 58 -2.09 2.11 11.38
C SER A 58 -1.76 3.61 11.24
N LEU A 59 -0.48 3.99 11.15
CA LEU A 59 -0.04 5.39 11.23
C LEU A 59 -0.19 6.15 9.93
N TYR A 60 0.08 5.49 8.80
CA TYR A 60 0.14 6.12 7.47
C TYR A 60 -0.49 5.24 6.36
N PRO A 61 -1.73 4.74 6.54
CA PRO A 61 -2.37 3.88 5.55
C PRO A 61 -2.63 4.62 4.24
N ALA A 62 -2.69 3.90 3.12
CA ALA A 62 -2.98 4.46 1.79
C ALA A 62 -1.95 5.51 1.30
N THR A 63 -0.69 5.43 1.73
CA THR A 63 0.34 6.40 1.36
C THR A 63 1.67 5.76 0.99
N VAL A 64 2.38 6.43 0.06
CA VAL A 64 3.73 6.04 -0.38
C VAL A 64 4.73 6.00 0.79
N HIS A 65 4.66 6.97 1.70
CA HIS A 65 5.59 7.02 2.83
C HIS A 65 5.28 5.93 3.87
N GLY A 66 4.01 5.54 4.06
CA GLY A 66 3.64 4.37 4.86
C GLY A 66 4.22 3.08 4.30
N ALA A 67 4.11 2.86 2.98
CA ALA A 67 4.74 1.72 2.30
C ALA A 67 6.27 1.73 2.45
N PHE A 68 6.92 2.90 2.32
CA PHE A 68 8.36 3.03 2.50
C PHE A 68 8.82 2.67 3.92
N ILE A 69 8.19 3.27 4.94
CA ILE A 69 8.56 3.08 6.35
C ILE A 69 8.34 1.62 6.79
N THR A 70 7.24 1.00 6.35
CA THR A 70 6.98 -0.42 6.65
C THR A 70 8.00 -1.33 5.96
N GLY A 71 8.51 -0.95 4.78
CA GLY A 71 9.63 -1.62 4.13
C GLY A 71 10.91 -1.60 4.98
N GLU A 72 11.29 -0.44 5.52
CA GLU A 72 12.43 -0.34 6.45
C GLU A 72 12.20 -1.17 7.72
N ARG A 73 10.99 -1.13 8.29
CA ARG A 73 10.59 -1.93 9.46
C ARG A 73 10.80 -3.43 9.24
N GLU A 74 10.37 -3.97 8.10
CA GLU A 74 10.55 -5.39 7.81
C GLU A 74 11.99 -5.74 7.46
N ALA A 75 12.74 -4.84 6.81
CA ALA A 75 14.17 -5.02 6.58
C ALA A 75 14.93 -5.19 7.90
N ASP A 76 14.64 -4.36 8.90
CA ASP A 76 15.23 -4.46 10.23
C ASP A 76 14.86 -5.77 10.94
N ARG A 77 13.60 -6.21 10.83
CA ARG A 77 13.14 -7.49 11.38
C ARG A 77 13.85 -8.68 10.73
N ILE A 78 14.02 -8.66 9.41
CA ILE A 78 14.77 -9.69 8.68
C ILE A 78 16.23 -9.70 9.12
N LEU A 79 16.87 -8.54 9.22
CA LEU A 79 18.25 -8.43 9.68
C LEU A 79 18.41 -8.97 11.12
N ALA A 80 17.46 -8.69 12.00
CA ALA A 80 17.45 -9.24 13.35
C ALA A 80 17.28 -10.77 13.35
N PHE A 81 16.37 -11.30 12.53
CA PHE A 81 16.16 -12.74 12.37
C PHE A 81 17.41 -13.46 11.83
N LEU A 82 18.13 -12.86 10.88
CA LEU A 82 19.35 -13.45 10.30
C LEU A 82 20.59 -13.36 11.22
N ARG A 83 20.56 -12.47 12.21
CA ARG A 83 21.69 -12.22 13.15
C ARG A 83 21.51 -12.92 14.50
N GLY A 84 20.31 -13.43 14.81
CA GLY A 84 20.02 -14.28 15.97
C GLY A 84 20.28 -15.75 15.67
#